data_AF-A0A973V024-F1
#
_entry.id   AF-A0A973V024-F1
#
_cell.length_a   1.000
_cell.length_b   1.000
_cell.length_c   1.000
_cell.angle_alpha   90.00
_cell.angle_beta   90.00
_cell.angle_gamma   90.00
#
_symmetry.space_group_name_H-M   'P 1'
#
loop_
_entity.id
_entity.type
_entity.pdbx_description
1 polymer ?
#
loop_
_entity_poly.entity_id
_entity_poly.type
_entity_poly.pdbx_seq_one_letter_code
_entity_poly.pdbx_strand_id
1 'polypeptide(L)'
;MDLTAYVHNLGREFATLAESGGEDARALVERLTGSLESAIRMTLLETLSAAADEITRDLAPGSVQLRLRGRDPDFVVTLPPAEPHPAETAATAPASTAAGSAGGSEDLLAGEDGPAARINVRLPEQLKAAIEEAAAREGRSVNAWLVRAAASTLQRPDRDARPTPPGGGRRGAQSLTGWER
;
A
#
# COMPACT_ATOMS: atom_id res chain seq x y z
N MET A 1 -12.37 15.21 -4.52
CA MET A 1 -12.17 15.69 -5.90
C MET A 1 -12.94 16.98 -6.04
N ASP A 2 -12.28 18.08 -6.42
CA ASP A 2 -12.99 19.32 -6.75
C ASP A 2 -13.53 19.23 -8.19
N LEU A 3 -14.85 19.15 -8.35
CA LEU A 3 -15.49 19.19 -9.67
C LEU A 3 -15.53 20.61 -10.26
N THR A 4 -15.34 21.65 -9.45
CA THR A 4 -15.45 23.06 -9.84
C THR A 4 -14.31 23.46 -10.77
N ALA A 5 -13.08 23.03 -10.50
CA ALA A 5 -11.96 23.22 -11.42
C ALA A 5 -12.24 22.68 -12.84
N TYR A 6 -12.77 21.46 -12.96
CA TYR A 6 -13.09 20.85 -14.26
C TYR A 6 -14.22 21.56 -14.98
N VAL A 7 -15.32 21.85 -14.28
CA VAL A 7 -16.49 22.55 -14.83
C VAL A 7 -16.13 23.96 -15.29
N HIS A 8 -15.36 24.72 -14.50
CA HIS A 8 -14.89 26.06 -14.86
C HIS A 8 -13.90 26.03 -16.03
N ASN A 9 -13.02 25.02 -16.12
CA ASN A 9 -12.13 24.88 -17.27
C ASN A 9 -12.92 24.66 -18.56
N LEU A 10 -13.90 23.75 -18.55
CA LEU A 10 -14.78 23.50 -19.70
C LEU A 10 -15.62 24.74 -20.06
N GLY A 11 -16.10 25.51 -19.06
CA GLY A 11 -16.76 26.80 -19.28
C GLY A 11 -15.86 27.83 -19.98
N ARG A 12 -14.57 27.90 -19.61
CA ARG A 12 -13.57 28.73 -20.29
C ARG A 12 -13.28 28.28 -21.72
N GLU A 13 -13.23 26.97 -21.97
CA GLU A 13 -13.07 26.42 -23.33
C GLU A 13 -14.27 26.78 -24.22
N PHE A 14 -15.50 26.64 -23.72
CA PHE A 14 -16.71 27.11 -24.41
C PHE A 14 -16.69 28.62 -24.71
N ALA A 15 -16.28 29.45 -23.74
CA ALA A 15 -16.14 30.89 -23.95
C ALA A 15 -15.08 31.20 -25.03
N THR A 16 -13.95 30.49 -25.03
CA THR A 16 -12.87 30.63 -26.03
C THR A 16 -13.36 30.26 -27.44
N LEU A 17 -14.18 29.22 -27.57
CA LEU A 17 -14.79 28.84 -28.86
C LEU A 17 -15.80 29.90 -29.35
N ALA A 18 -16.62 30.44 -28.44
CA ALA A 18 -17.63 31.46 -28.76
C ALA A 18 -17.02 32.78 -29.26
N GLU A 19 -15.75 33.07 -28.95
CA GLU A 19 -15.05 34.26 -29.48
C GLU A 19 -15.01 34.30 -31.01
N SER A 20 -14.94 33.14 -31.66
CA SER A 20 -15.00 33.01 -33.13
C SER A 20 -16.40 33.16 -33.72
N GLY A 21 -17.44 33.04 -32.89
CA GLY A 21 -18.86 33.15 -33.28
C GLY A 21 -19.42 34.58 -33.20
N GLY A 22 -18.64 35.55 -32.74
CA GLY A 22 -19.06 36.94 -32.59
C GLY A 22 -19.93 37.21 -31.35
N GLU A 23 -20.48 38.41 -31.28
CA GLU A 23 -21.14 38.93 -30.06
C GLU A 23 -22.39 38.14 -29.68
N ASP A 24 -23.21 37.70 -30.64
CA ASP A 24 -24.39 36.87 -30.34
C ASP A 24 -24.01 35.53 -29.70
N ALA A 25 -22.88 34.93 -30.11
CA ALA A 25 -22.37 33.69 -29.54
C ALA A 25 -21.82 33.89 -28.12
N ARG A 26 -21.03 34.95 -27.89
CA ARG A 26 -20.57 35.34 -26.54
C ARG A 26 -21.76 35.58 -25.60
N ALA A 27 -22.71 36.41 -26.03
CA ALA A 27 -23.89 36.74 -25.24
C ALA A 27 -24.79 35.52 -24.98
N LEU A 28 -24.81 34.52 -25.89
CA LEU A 28 -25.54 33.26 -25.67
C LEU A 28 -24.83 32.36 -24.65
N VAL A 29 -23.49 32.23 -24.70
CA VAL A 29 -22.74 31.49 -23.68
C VAL A 29 -22.91 32.12 -22.30
N GLU A 30 -22.75 33.44 -22.16
CA GLU A 30 -22.84 34.10 -20.86
C GLU A 30 -24.25 34.00 -20.22
N ARG A 31 -25.31 33.92 -21.04
CA ARG A 31 -26.67 33.60 -20.58
C ARG A 31 -26.88 32.14 -20.16
N LEU A 32 -26.03 31.22 -20.60
CA LEU A 32 -26.17 29.78 -20.35
C LEU A 32 -25.15 29.21 -19.35
N THR A 33 -24.01 29.85 -19.10
CA THR A 33 -22.94 29.29 -18.26
C THR A 33 -23.46 28.78 -16.90
N GLY A 34 -24.20 29.57 -16.13
CA GLY A 34 -24.64 29.17 -14.79
C GLY A 34 -25.60 27.96 -14.75
N SER A 35 -26.43 27.77 -15.77
CA SER A 35 -27.30 26.59 -15.89
C SER A 35 -26.55 25.39 -16.47
N LEU A 36 -25.64 25.63 -17.42
CA LEU A 36 -24.80 24.62 -18.04
C LEU A 36 -23.78 24.02 -17.04
N GLU A 37 -23.13 24.84 -16.21
CA GLU A 37 -22.27 24.37 -15.12
C GLU A 37 -23.00 23.44 -14.14
N SER A 38 -24.26 23.76 -13.84
CA SER A 38 -25.11 22.97 -12.96
C SER A 38 -25.50 21.62 -13.59
N ALA A 39 -25.84 21.63 -14.89
CA ALA A 39 -26.14 20.42 -15.65
C ALA A 39 -24.92 19.51 -15.80
N ILE A 40 -23.78 20.05 -16.24
CA ILE A 40 -22.51 19.31 -16.39
C ILE A 40 -22.11 18.67 -15.05
N ARG A 41 -22.21 19.41 -13.94
CA ARG A 41 -21.89 18.85 -12.60
C ARG A 41 -22.80 17.68 -12.22
N MET A 42 -24.10 17.74 -12.54
CA MET A 42 -25.01 16.63 -12.27
C MET A 42 -24.63 15.41 -13.11
N THR A 43 -24.47 15.57 -14.42
CA THR A 43 -24.09 14.47 -15.33
C THR A 43 -22.73 13.85 -14.95
N LEU A 44 -21.77 14.65 -14.49
CA LEU A 44 -20.50 14.13 -13.96
C LEU A 44 -20.71 13.30 -12.67
N LEU A 45 -21.57 13.74 -11.74
CA LEU A 45 -21.86 12.97 -10.52
C LEU A 45 -22.62 11.67 -10.83
N GLU A 46 -23.59 11.69 -11.74
CA GLU A 46 -24.29 10.50 -12.24
C GLU A 46 -23.31 9.51 -12.88
N THR A 47 -22.43 10.00 -13.76
CA THR A 47 -21.41 9.18 -14.44
C THR A 47 -20.42 8.57 -13.46
N LEU A 48 -19.92 9.34 -12.49
CA LEU A 48 -19.00 8.84 -11.46
C LEU A 48 -19.69 7.84 -10.52
N SER A 49 -20.99 7.98 -10.25
CA SER A 49 -21.75 7.00 -9.47
C SER A 49 -21.94 5.69 -10.24
N ALA A 50 -22.30 5.74 -11.52
CA ALA A 50 -22.45 4.55 -12.36
C ALA A 50 -21.13 3.77 -12.49
N ALA A 51 -20.01 4.48 -12.70
CA ALA A 51 -18.68 3.89 -12.73
C ALA A 51 -18.26 3.29 -11.37
N ALA A 52 -18.64 3.92 -10.25
CA ALA A 52 -18.38 3.38 -8.91
C ALA A 52 -19.16 2.07 -8.65
N ASP A 53 -20.40 1.99 -9.13
CA ASP A 53 -21.21 0.76 -9.08
C ASP A 53 -20.63 -0.35 -9.98
N GLU A 54 -20.13 0.00 -11.17
CA GLU A 54 -19.46 -0.93 -12.08
C GLU A 54 -18.21 -1.54 -11.43
N ILE A 55 -17.28 -0.69 -10.98
CA ILE A 55 -16.05 -1.12 -10.29
C ILE A 55 -16.38 -1.90 -9.00
N THR A 56 -17.47 -1.58 -8.30
CA THR A 56 -17.90 -2.31 -7.11
C THR A 56 -18.35 -3.75 -7.40
N ARG A 57 -18.92 -4.02 -8.59
CA ARG A 57 -19.27 -5.39 -8.99
C ARG A 57 -18.00 -6.22 -9.25
N ASP A 58 -17.02 -5.62 -9.89
CA ASP A 58 -15.76 -6.30 -10.27
C ASP A 58 -14.76 -6.42 -9.11
N LEU A 59 -14.81 -5.54 -8.12
CA LEU A 59 -13.90 -5.52 -6.96
C LEU A 59 -14.34 -6.44 -5.80
N ALA A 60 -15.51 -7.08 -5.89
CA ALA A 60 -16.09 -7.90 -4.83
C ALA A 60 -15.11 -9.00 -4.33
N PRO A 61 -14.95 -9.22 -3.00
CA PRO A 61 -15.73 -8.66 -1.87
C PRO A 61 -15.37 -7.24 -1.41
N GLY A 62 -14.56 -6.48 -2.16
CA GLY A 62 -14.38 -5.05 -1.96
C GLY A 62 -15.52 -4.19 -2.53
N SER A 63 -15.39 -2.87 -2.42
CA SER A 63 -16.30 -1.89 -3.04
C SER A 63 -15.64 -0.52 -3.24
N VAL A 64 -16.15 0.28 -4.17
CA VAL A 64 -15.78 1.67 -4.41
C VAL A 64 -17.03 2.54 -4.27
N GLN A 65 -17.05 3.39 -3.25
CA GLN A 65 -18.23 4.20 -2.91
C GLN A 65 -17.97 5.69 -3.12
N LEU A 66 -18.94 6.40 -3.68
CA LEU A 66 -18.85 7.85 -3.89
C LEU A 66 -19.47 8.59 -2.69
N ARG A 67 -18.64 9.27 -1.89
CA ARG A 67 -19.08 10.07 -0.74
C ARG A 67 -19.05 11.56 -1.09
N LEU A 68 -20.17 12.26 -0.92
CA LEU A 68 -20.22 13.73 -1.09
C LEU A 68 -19.81 14.45 0.19
N ARG A 69 -18.97 15.47 0.07
CA ARG A 69 -18.70 16.48 1.09
C ARG A 69 -19.11 17.85 0.53
N GLY A 70 -20.29 18.33 0.91
CA GLY A 70 -20.88 19.52 0.29
C GLY A 70 -21.20 19.26 -1.19
N ARG A 71 -20.39 19.81 -2.10
CA ARG A 71 -20.51 19.61 -3.56
C ARG A 71 -19.38 18.78 -4.17
N ASP A 72 -18.45 18.30 -3.35
CA ASP A 72 -17.22 17.65 -3.80
C ASP A 72 -17.26 16.14 -3.52
N PRO A 73 -17.17 15.28 -4.56
CA PRO A 73 -17.14 13.84 -4.38
C PRO A 73 -15.76 13.34 -3.88
N ASP A 74 -15.79 12.27 -3.11
CA ASP A 74 -14.66 11.65 -2.43
C ASP A 74 -14.80 10.12 -2.54
N PHE A 75 -13.82 9.45 -3.13
CA PHE A 75 -13.88 8.00 -3.33
C PHE A 75 -13.45 7.25 -2.07
N VAL A 76 -14.34 6.41 -1.55
CA VAL A 76 -14.07 5.50 -0.43
C VAL A 76 -13.89 4.09 -1.00
N VAL A 77 -12.64 3.68 -1.15
CA VAL A 77 -12.28 2.33 -1.62
C VAL A 77 -12.14 1.40 -0.41
N THR A 78 -13.01 0.41 -0.33
CA THR A 78 -12.83 -0.77 0.53
C THR A 78 -12.22 -1.86 -0.33
N LEU A 79 -10.92 -2.11 -0.20
CA LEU A 79 -10.32 -3.28 -0.84
C LEU A 79 -10.93 -4.56 -0.27
N PRO A 80 -11.06 -5.65 -1.06
CA PRO A 80 -11.46 -6.94 -0.51
C PRO A 80 -10.49 -7.29 0.64
N PRO A 81 -10.98 -7.90 1.75
CA PRO A 81 -10.08 -8.48 2.74
C PRO A 81 -9.17 -9.45 2.01
N ALA A 82 -7.85 -9.22 2.09
CA ALA A 82 -6.87 -10.16 1.56
C ALA A 82 -7.19 -11.54 2.13
N GLU A 83 -7.40 -12.52 1.26
CA GLU A 83 -7.86 -13.85 1.70
C GLU A 83 -6.90 -14.35 2.78
N PRO A 84 -7.42 -14.81 3.94
CA PRO A 84 -6.56 -15.45 4.93
C PRO A 84 -6.05 -16.75 4.30
N HIS A 85 -4.84 -16.70 3.73
CA HIS A 85 -4.09 -17.89 3.33
C HIS A 85 -4.23 -18.92 4.46
N PRO A 86 -4.82 -20.11 4.21
CA PRO A 86 -5.20 -21.02 5.27
C PRO A 86 -4.00 -21.37 6.15
N ALA A 87 -4.00 -20.86 7.38
CA ALA A 87 -2.89 -21.05 8.29
C ALA A 87 -2.78 -22.53 8.63
N GLU A 88 -1.63 -23.11 8.35
CA GLU A 88 -1.36 -24.52 8.64
C GLU A 88 -1.22 -24.76 10.15
N THR A 89 -2.32 -25.15 10.78
CA THR A 89 -2.32 -25.93 12.03
C THR A 89 -2.10 -27.44 11.80
N ALA A 90 -2.37 -28.11 10.66
CA ALA A 90 -3.39 -28.07 9.58
C ALA A 90 -4.29 -26.81 9.40
N ALA A 91 -4.52 -26.29 8.19
CA ALA A 91 -4.07 -26.68 6.85
C ALA A 91 -4.33 -25.50 5.89
N THR A 92 -3.52 -25.16 4.88
CA THR A 92 -2.19 -25.65 4.49
C THR A 92 -1.43 -24.53 3.75
N ALA A 93 -0.11 -24.39 3.95
CA ALA A 93 0.68 -23.30 3.37
C ALA A 93 1.91 -23.77 2.55
N PRO A 94 1.89 -23.52 1.24
CA PRO A 94 3.01 -22.86 0.55
C PRO A 94 2.49 -21.69 -0.32
N ALA A 95 3.20 -20.57 -0.55
CA ALA A 95 4.56 -20.40 -1.08
C ALA A 95 4.68 -20.89 -2.55
N SER A 96 5.36 -20.24 -3.52
CA SER A 96 6.32 -19.12 -3.43
C SER A 96 6.63 -18.53 -4.83
N THR A 97 7.04 -17.25 -4.91
CA THR A 97 7.96 -16.65 -5.93
C THR A 97 7.53 -16.68 -7.42
N ALA A 98 8.18 -16.03 -8.41
CA ALA A 98 9.41 -15.22 -8.55
C ALA A 98 9.22 -14.22 -9.74
N ALA A 99 10.12 -13.32 -10.20
CA ALA A 99 11.43 -12.73 -9.82
C ALA A 99 11.57 -11.43 -10.69
N GLY A 100 12.54 -10.52 -10.53
CA GLY A 100 13.73 -10.42 -9.66
C GLY A 100 14.08 -8.93 -9.44
N SER A 101 15.31 -8.51 -9.11
CA SER A 101 16.61 -9.18 -9.22
C SER A 101 17.45 -9.04 -7.93
N ALA A 102 18.61 -9.70 -7.88
CA ALA A 102 19.46 -9.76 -6.69
C ALA A 102 20.47 -8.61 -6.58
N GLY A 103 20.77 -8.21 -5.35
CA GLY A 103 21.86 -7.29 -4.98
C GLY A 103 21.81 -6.91 -3.51
N GLY A 104 22.97 -6.76 -2.87
CA GLY A 104 23.10 -6.15 -1.54
C GLY A 104 22.76 -7.04 -0.34
N SER A 105 23.78 -7.40 0.44
CA SER A 105 23.60 -7.68 1.88
C SER A 105 23.70 -6.34 2.64
N GLU A 106 22.80 -5.43 2.31
CA GLU A 106 22.88 -4.02 2.68
C GLU A 106 21.74 -3.66 3.64
N ASP A 107 22.11 -3.58 4.91
CA ASP A 107 21.41 -3.02 6.07
C ASP A 107 19.87 -2.96 6.03
N LEU A 108 19.23 -3.78 6.89
CA LEU A 108 17.78 -3.76 7.18
C LEU A 108 17.26 -2.43 7.78
N LEU A 109 18.14 -1.45 8.00
CA LEU A 109 17.82 -0.09 8.45
C LEU A 109 18.02 0.98 7.35
N ALA A 110 18.64 0.64 6.21
CA ALA A 110 18.95 1.59 5.13
C ALA A 110 17.79 1.78 4.15
N GLY A 111 16.65 2.27 4.63
CA GLY A 111 15.46 2.45 3.78
C GLY A 111 14.20 2.95 4.47
N GLU A 112 14.26 4.05 5.24
CA GLU A 112 13.04 4.68 5.77
C GLU A 112 12.12 5.24 4.65
N ASP A 113 12.65 5.45 3.44
CA ASP A 113 11.90 5.84 2.22
C ASP A 113 11.46 4.63 1.34
N GLY A 114 11.51 3.40 1.86
CA GLY A 114 10.99 2.21 1.17
C GLY A 114 9.45 2.09 1.20
N PRO A 115 8.83 1.29 0.31
CA PRO A 115 7.38 1.04 0.33
C PRO A 115 6.97 0.22 1.56
N ALA A 116 6.69 0.90 2.67
CA ALA A 116 6.40 0.29 3.97
C ALA A 116 5.05 -0.47 4.00
N ALA A 117 5.11 -1.76 4.36
CA ALA A 117 3.92 -2.59 4.59
C ALA A 117 3.16 -2.13 5.86
N ARG A 118 1.85 -1.90 5.73
CA ARG A 118 0.97 -1.53 6.86
C ARG A 118 0.57 -2.77 7.67
N ILE A 119 0.86 -2.78 8.96
CA ILE A 119 0.50 -3.85 9.90
C ILE A 119 -0.35 -3.24 11.03
N ASN A 120 -1.49 -3.86 11.34
CA ASN A 120 -2.34 -3.49 12.48
C ASN A 120 -2.16 -4.50 13.62
N VAL A 121 -1.63 -4.07 14.76
CA VAL A 121 -1.39 -4.94 15.93
C VAL A 121 -2.39 -4.61 17.04
N ARG A 122 -2.98 -5.64 17.66
CA ARG A 122 -3.78 -5.48 18.89
C ARG A 122 -2.92 -5.87 20.09
N LEU A 123 -2.74 -4.94 21.02
CA LEU A 123 -1.91 -5.11 22.21
C LEU A 123 -2.78 -5.04 23.48
N PRO A 124 -2.50 -5.85 24.52
CA PRO A 124 -2.99 -5.57 25.87
C PRO A 124 -2.47 -4.20 26.34
N GLU A 125 -3.28 -3.45 27.08
CA GLU A 125 -2.96 -2.06 27.47
C GLU A 125 -1.65 -1.96 28.28
N GLN A 126 -1.37 -2.96 29.12
CA GLN A 126 -0.13 -3.05 29.89
C GLN A 126 1.12 -3.22 28.99
N LEU A 127 0.99 -3.94 27.88
CA LEU A 127 2.08 -4.14 26.93
C LEU A 127 2.29 -2.90 26.06
N LYS A 128 1.20 -2.24 25.64
CA LYS A 128 1.24 -0.94 24.95
C LYS A 128 1.98 0.11 25.80
N ALA A 129 1.61 0.26 27.07
CA ALA A 129 2.25 1.22 27.98
C ALA A 129 3.77 0.95 28.15
N ALA A 130 4.17 -0.32 28.28
CA ALA A 130 5.59 -0.70 28.37
C ALA A 130 6.38 -0.39 27.08
N ILE A 131 5.75 -0.54 25.91
CA ILE A 131 6.34 -0.18 24.60
C ILE A 131 6.48 1.36 24.48
N GLU A 132 5.46 2.11 24.89
CA GLU A 132 5.48 3.58 24.88
C GLU A 132 6.57 4.14 25.81
N GLU A 133 6.74 3.58 27.01
CA GLU A 133 7.82 3.97 27.93
C GLU A 133 9.21 3.61 27.37
N ALA A 134 9.37 2.44 26.73
CA ALA A 134 10.62 2.02 26.13
C ALA A 134 11.03 2.91 24.93
N ALA A 135 10.08 3.23 24.04
CA ALA A 135 10.30 4.12 22.92
C ALA A 135 10.64 5.56 23.39
N ALA A 136 9.94 6.06 24.41
CA ALA A 136 10.20 7.37 25.01
C ALA A 136 11.61 7.46 25.64
N ARG A 137 12.03 6.41 26.38
CA ARG A 137 13.37 6.33 27.00
C ARG A 137 14.50 6.31 25.96
N GLU A 138 14.22 5.86 24.75
CA GLU A 138 15.15 5.87 23.62
C GLU A 138 15.04 7.12 22.72
N GLY A 139 14.09 8.04 23.00
CA GLY A 139 13.83 9.22 22.18
C GLY A 139 13.26 8.89 20.78
N ARG A 140 12.51 7.78 20.65
CA ARG A 140 12.04 7.24 19.36
C ARG A 140 10.52 7.19 19.28
N SER A 141 9.98 7.21 18.07
CA SER A 141 8.58 6.87 17.85
C SER A 141 8.35 5.38 18.13
N VAL A 142 7.15 5.01 18.58
CA VAL A 142 6.78 3.60 18.84
C VAL A 142 7.00 2.73 17.60
N ASN A 143 6.70 3.23 16.41
CA ASN A 143 6.94 2.51 15.15
C ASN A 143 8.44 2.26 14.91
N ALA A 144 9.29 3.28 15.04
CA ALA A 144 10.74 3.14 14.85
C ALA A 144 11.38 2.24 15.92
N TRP A 145 10.83 2.25 17.14
CA TRP A 145 11.25 1.34 18.22
C TRP A 145 10.85 -0.11 17.93
N LEU A 146 9.62 -0.36 17.51
CA LEU A 146 9.13 -1.70 17.15
C LEU A 146 9.85 -2.30 15.94
N VAL A 147 10.08 -1.50 14.88
CA VAL A 147 10.85 -1.93 13.71
C VAL A 147 12.29 -2.28 14.10
N ARG A 148 12.94 -1.45 14.92
CA ARG A 148 14.27 -1.73 15.49
C ARG A 148 14.29 -3.01 16.33
N ALA A 149 13.29 -3.21 17.19
CA ALA A 149 13.18 -4.40 18.02
C ALA A 149 13.07 -5.67 17.16
N ALA A 150 12.18 -5.67 16.16
CA ALA A 150 12.02 -6.77 15.21
C ALA A 150 13.30 -7.01 14.37
N ALA A 151 13.93 -5.96 13.85
CA ALA A 151 15.21 -6.10 13.14
C ALA A 151 16.30 -6.71 14.04
N SER A 152 16.37 -6.32 15.32
CA SER A 152 17.36 -6.85 16.26
C SER A 152 17.15 -8.34 16.61
N THR A 153 15.91 -8.82 16.65
CA THR A 153 15.64 -10.26 16.86
C THR A 153 15.92 -11.08 15.60
N LEU A 154 15.69 -10.52 14.41
CA LEU A 154 15.98 -11.17 13.12
C LEU A 154 17.48 -11.18 12.76
N GLN A 155 18.25 -10.17 13.17
CA GLN A 155 19.71 -10.14 12.99
C GLN A 155 20.49 -11.05 13.95
N ARG A 156 19.87 -11.44 15.08
CA ARG A 156 20.51 -12.29 16.09
C ARG A 156 20.88 -13.71 15.62
N PRO A 157 19.99 -14.50 14.98
CA PRO A 157 20.32 -15.87 14.56
C PRO A 157 21.47 -15.96 13.54
N ASP A 158 21.70 -14.92 12.73
CA ASP A 158 22.76 -14.90 11.71
C ASP A 158 24.17 -14.71 12.33
N ARG A 159 24.25 -14.09 13.53
CA ARG A 159 25.53 -13.88 14.24
C ARG A 159 26.08 -15.12 14.93
N ASP A 160 25.23 -16.04 15.37
CA ASP A 160 25.67 -17.28 16.03
C ASP A 160 26.20 -18.33 15.04
N ALA A 161 26.04 -18.09 13.73
CA ALA A 161 26.32 -19.06 12.65
C ALA A 161 27.80 -19.17 12.20
N ARG A 162 28.77 -18.51 12.86
CA ARG A 162 30.18 -18.59 12.40
C ARG A 162 31.29 -18.49 13.46
N PRO A 163 31.88 -19.65 13.79
CA PRO A 163 33.31 -19.81 13.98
C PRO A 163 33.89 -20.78 12.93
N THR A 164 34.63 -20.28 11.93
CA THR A 164 35.36 -21.14 10.97
C THR A 164 36.80 -21.42 11.44
N PRO A 165 37.14 -22.65 11.89
CA PRO A 165 38.53 -23.08 12.04
C PRO A 165 39.13 -23.48 10.67
N PRO A 166 40.47 -23.38 10.48
CA PRO A 166 41.09 -23.65 9.19
C PRO A 166 41.63 -25.09 9.04
N GLY A 167 41.49 -25.65 7.84
CA GLY A 167 42.54 -26.46 7.21
C GLY A 167 42.36 -27.98 7.08
N GLY A 168 42.64 -28.47 5.85
CA GLY A 168 43.42 -29.70 5.64
C GLY A 168 42.67 -31.00 5.31
N GLY A 169 43.34 -31.88 4.54
CA GLY A 169 43.20 -33.33 4.77
C GLY A 169 42.41 -34.20 3.77
N ARG A 170 42.76 -34.14 2.49
CA ARG A 170 42.52 -35.16 1.43
C ARG A 170 42.04 -36.57 1.86
N ARG A 171 40.99 -37.06 1.18
CA ARG A 171 40.78 -38.44 0.63
C ARG A 171 41.30 -39.65 1.44
N GLY A 172 40.38 -40.51 1.89
CA GLY A 172 40.69 -41.91 2.23
C GLY A 172 39.43 -42.74 2.55
N ALA A 173 39.01 -43.61 1.62
CA ALA A 173 37.91 -44.55 1.85
C ALA A 173 38.39 -45.99 1.62
N GLN A 174 38.47 -46.80 2.68
CA GLN A 174 38.59 -48.27 2.59
C GLN A 174 38.30 -48.99 3.93
N SER A 175 37.14 -49.65 3.96
CA SER A 175 36.83 -50.97 4.52
C SER A 175 37.79 -51.73 5.46
N LEU A 176 37.21 -52.15 6.60
CA LEU A 176 37.04 -53.55 7.06
C LEU A 176 38.24 -54.37 7.63
N THR A 177 37.98 -55.00 8.78
CA THR A 177 38.38 -56.37 9.28
C THR A 177 38.99 -56.39 10.70
N GLY A 178 38.80 -57.52 11.40
CA GLY A 178 39.64 -57.94 12.53
C GLY A 178 39.08 -57.72 13.95
N TRP A 179 38.45 -58.75 14.52
CA TRP A 179 38.36 -58.94 15.98
C TRP A 179 38.58 -60.43 16.30
N GLU A 180 39.68 -60.73 16.97
CA GLU A 180 39.91 -61.97 17.74
C GLU A 180 40.39 -61.58 19.14
N ARG A 181 39.73 -62.11 20.18
CA ARG A 181 40.29 -62.61 21.44
C ARG A 181 39.26 -63.52 22.11
#